data_AF-A0A1E3BD40-F1
#
_entry.id   AF-A0A1E3BD40-F1
#
_cell.length_a   1.000
_cell.length_b   1.000
_cell.length_c   1.000
_cell.angle_alpha   90.00
_cell.angle_beta   90.00
_cell.angle_gamma   90.00
#
_symmetry.space_group_name_H-M   'P 1'
#
loop_
_entity.id
_entity.type
_entity.pdbx_description
1 polymer ?
#
loop_
_entity_poly.entity_id
_entity_poly.type
_entity_poly.pdbx_seq_one_letter_code
_entity_poly.pdbx_strand_id
1 'polypeptide(L)'
;MYHWAPFVAGLIVSEFPYLLVCAVLYYVCWYFTCGLPTSADHAGSVFFVVVMYECLYTAIGQMIAAYTPNAVFASLVNPLVITTLVSFCGVMVPYSQIEPFWRYWMYYIDPFNYLMSSLLVFTTWDKPVHCKPEELAVFDPAPNQTCGEYLDMYQLGMGVATSLLNPDDTTDCRVCQYTEGGDYLRTLNLEERYYGWKNAGIVVVFVIGIYGLVFLMMKLRTKATKKAKS
;
A
#
# COMPACT_ATOMS: atom_id res chain seq x y z
N MET A 1 16.78 -17.76 -35.16
CA MET A 1 16.12 -17.61 -33.84
C MET A 1 16.85 -16.52 -33.07
N TYR A 2 16.15 -15.43 -32.71
CA TYR A 2 16.75 -14.30 -32.00
C TYR A 2 17.35 -14.74 -30.66
N HIS A 3 18.36 -14.01 -30.19
CA HIS A 3 18.86 -14.18 -28.83
C HIS A 3 17.71 -13.99 -27.84
N TRP A 4 17.68 -14.76 -26.74
CA TRP A 4 16.56 -14.74 -25.78
C TRP A 4 16.37 -13.36 -25.11
N ALA A 5 17.44 -12.58 -24.96
CA ALA A 5 17.38 -11.25 -24.35
C ALA A 5 16.53 -10.23 -25.12
N PRO A 6 16.75 -9.98 -26.44
CA PRO A 6 15.89 -9.07 -27.21
C PRO A 6 14.45 -9.58 -27.34
N PHE A 7 14.20 -10.88 -27.26
CA PHE A 7 12.84 -11.42 -27.23
C PHE A 7 12.09 -11.00 -25.96
N VAL A 8 12.70 -11.19 -24.77
CA VAL A 8 12.09 -10.77 -23.49
C VAL A 8 11.93 -9.26 -23.41
N ALA A 9 12.94 -8.50 -23.86
CA ALA A 9 12.85 -7.04 -23.89
C ALA A 9 11.72 -6.56 -24.81
N GLY A 10 11.55 -7.18 -25.98
CA GLY A 10 10.47 -6.85 -26.90
C GLY A 10 9.08 -7.07 -26.29
N LEU A 11 8.89 -8.17 -25.53
CA LEU A 11 7.64 -8.44 -24.83
C LEU A 11 7.33 -7.36 -23.79
N ILE A 12 8.27 -7.08 -22.87
CA ILE A 12 8.09 -6.10 -21.80
C ILE A 12 7.82 -4.69 -22.38
N VAL A 13 8.60 -4.27 -23.37
CA VAL A 13 8.44 -2.94 -23.99
C VAL A 13 7.12 -2.83 -24.75
N SER A 14 6.67 -3.90 -25.41
CA SER A 14 5.41 -3.90 -26.14
C SER A 14 4.18 -3.84 -25.24
N GLU A 15 4.27 -4.33 -23.99
CA GLU A 15 3.18 -4.30 -23.02
C GLU A 15 3.02 -2.93 -22.36
N PHE A 16 4.10 -2.17 -22.18
CA PHE A 16 4.09 -0.91 -21.45
C PHE A 16 3.01 0.10 -21.93
N PRO A 17 2.80 0.32 -23.25
CA PRO A 17 1.72 1.19 -23.73
C PRO A 17 0.33 0.70 -23.33
N TYR A 18 0.09 -0.61 -23.35
CA TYR A 18 -1.19 -1.19 -22.95
C TYR A 18 -1.42 -1.02 -21.45
N LEU A 19 -0.39 -1.24 -20.63
CA LEU A 19 -0.47 -1.02 -19.18
C LEU A 19 -0.78 0.44 -18.85
N LEU A 20 -0.19 1.38 -19.58
CA LEU A 20 -0.46 2.80 -19.37
C LEU A 20 -1.91 3.16 -19.72
N VAL A 21 -2.46 2.61 -20.80
CA VAL A 21 -3.88 2.81 -21.15
C VAL A 21 -4.80 2.21 -20.07
N CYS A 22 -4.52 0.99 -19.62
CA CYS A 22 -5.29 0.37 -18.54
C CYS A 22 -5.21 1.18 -17.24
N ALA A 23 -4.02 1.64 -16.85
CA ALA A 23 -3.80 2.47 -15.67
C ALA A 23 -4.62 3.76 -15.74
N VAL A 24 -4.62 4.46 -16.88
CA VAL A 24 -5.37 5.70 -17.08
C VAL A 24 -6.87 5.45 -16.98
N LEU A 25 -7.38 4.41 -17.65
CA LEU A 25 -8.81 4.09 -17.63
C LEU A 25 -9.27 3.74 -16.20
N TYR A 26 -8.51 2.90 -15.49
CA TYR A 26 -8.81 2.53 -14.12
C TYR A 26 -8.75 3.75 -13.19
N TYR A 27 -7.68 4.53 -13.27
CA TYR A 27 -7.46 5.72 -12.45
C TYR A 27 -8.60 6.73 -12.61
N VAL A 28 -8.99 7.06 -13.86
CA VAL A 28 -10.05 8.05 -14.09
C VAL A 28 -11.40 7.54 -13.55
N CYS A 29 -11.72 6.27 -13.73
CA CYS A 29 -12.97 5.69 -13.24
C CYS A 29 -13.04 5.62 -11.71
N TRP A 30 -11.94 5.26 -11.04
CA TRP A 30 -11.93 5.04 -9.59
C TRP A 30 -11.63 6.32 -8.81
N TYR A 31 -10.61 7.09 -9.20
CA TYR A 31 -10.10 8.20 -8.41
C TYR A 31 -11.12 9.33 -8.24
N PHE A 32 -11.77 9.72 -9.33
CA PHE A 32 -12.75 10.82 -9.33
C PHE A 32 -14.10 10.40 -8.74
N THR A 33 -14.48 9.11 -8.82
CA THR A 33 -15.74 8.62 -8.23
C THR A 33 -15.66 8.47 -6.71
N CYS A 34 -14.46 8.20 -6.17
CA CYS A 34 -14.24 8.15 -4.72
C CYS A 34 -14.18 9.53 -4.04
N GLY A 35 -14.17 10.64 -4.78
CA GLY A 35 -14.11 11.99 -4.18
C GLY A 35 -12.77 12.31 -3.48
N LEU A 36 -11.68 11.70 -3.95
CA LEU A 36 -10.32 11.94 -3.44
C LEU A 36 -9.83 13.37 -3.74
N PRO A 37 -8.78 13.87 -3.05
CA PRO A 37 -8.26 15.23 -3.28
C PRO A 37 -7.89 15.48 -4.74
N THR A 38 -8.51 16.46 -5.40
CA THR A 38 -8.27 16.76 -6.82
C THR A 38 -7.04 17.65 -7.06
N SER A 39 -6.32 18.03 -6.01
CA SER A 39 -5.08 18.80 -6.12
C SER A 39 -4.04 18.03 -6.93
N ALA A 40 -3.35 18.73 -7.83
CA ALA A 40 -2.42 18.12 -8.78
C ALA A 40 -1.33 17.29 -8.09
N ASP A 41 -0.86 17.73 -6.92
CA ASP A 41 0.14 17.02 -6.13
C ASP A 41 -0.36 15.65 -5.66
N HIS A 42 -1.61 15.55 -5.20
CA HIS A 42 -2.19 14.30 -4.72
C HIS A 42 -2.63 13.41 -5.90
N ALA A 43 -3.32 14.00 -6.87
CA ALA A 43 -3.80 13.30 -8.06
C ALA A 43 -2.65 12.70 -8.88
N GLY A 44 -1.60 13.49 -9.16
CA GLY A 44 -0.43 13.04 -9.90
C GLY A 44 0.38 11.98 -9.15
N SER A 45 0.52 12.12 -7.83
CA SER A 45 1.22 11.12 -7.00
C SER A 45 0.48 9.78 -6.98
N VAL A 46 -0.84 9.80 -6.85
CA VAL A 46 -1.64 8.56 -6.93
C VAL A 46 -1.59 7.95 -8.32
N PHE A 47 -1.69 8.76 -9.39
CA PHE A 47 -1.56 8.25 -10.76
C PHE A 47 -0.22 7.55 -10.99
N PHE A 48 0.87 8.13 -10.50
CA PHE A 48 2.20 7.50 -10.56
C PHE A 48 2.21 6.13 -9.87
N VAL A 49 1.64 6.02 -8.67
CA VAL A 49 1.56 4.75 -7.93
C VAL A 49 0.70 3.73 -8.67
N VAL A 50 -0.40 4.14 -9.32
CA VAL A 50 -1.25 3.25 -10.13
C VAL A 50 -0.50 2.73 -11.36
N VAL A 51 0.28 3.57 -12.04
CA VAL A 51 1.12 3.10 -13.17
C VAL A 51 2.18 2.10 -12.68
N MET A 52 2.79 2.36 -11.52
CA MET A 52 3.74 1.42 -10.92
C MET A 52 3.08 0.12 -10.46
N TYR A 53 1.83 0.16 -10.00
CA TYR A 53 1.03 -1.02 -9.66
C TYR A 53 0.86 -1.96 -10.87
N GLU A 54 0.46 -1.42 -12.02
CA GLU A 54 0.29 -2.20 -13.26
C GLU A 54 1.62 -2.84 -13.70
N CYS A 55 2.72 -2.10 -13.60
CA CYS A 55 4.06 -2.63 -13.91
C CYS A 55 4.47 -3.73 -12.92
N LEU A 56 4.21 -3.55 -11.62
CA LEU A 56 4.54 -4.51 -10.58
C LEU A 56 3.76 -5.82 -10.76
N TYR A 57 2.44 -5.70 -10.96
CA TYR A 57 1.54 -6.85 -11.12
C TYR A 57 1.94 -7.69 -12.33
N THR A 58 2.19 -7.04 -13.47
CA THR A 58 2.61 -7.75 -14.69
C THR A 58 4.01 -8.34 -14.57
N ALA A 59 4.96 -7.65 -13.92
CA ALA A 59 6.29 -8.18 -13.68
C ALA A 59 6.25 -9.48 -12.85
N ILE A 60 5.44 -9.53 -11.79
CA ILE A 60 5.26 -10.74 -10.96
C ILE A 60 4.61 -11.86 -11.79
N GLY A 61 3.56 -11.55 -12.56
CA GLY A 61 2.90 -12.51 -13.43
C GLY A 61 3.85 -13.11 -14.47
N GLN A 62 4.67 -12.27 -15.12
CA GLN A 62 5.69 -12.71 -16.08
C GLN A 62 6.80 -13.53 -15.43
N MET A 63 7.22 -13.19 -14.21
CA MET A 63 8.21 -13.96 -13.45
C MET A 63 7.70 -15.38 -13.19
N ILE A 64 6.45 -15.51 -12.74
CA ILE A 64 5.82 -16.82 -12.51
C ILE A 64 5.69 -17.56 -13.85
N ALA A 65 5.16 -16.92 -14.88
CA ALA A 65 5.01 -17.52 -16.22
C ALA A 65 6.34 -18.02 -16.81
N ALA A 66 7.44 -17.29 -16.60
CA ALA A 66 8.77 -17.67 -17.08
C ALA A 66 9.27 -18.99 -16.43
N TYR A 67 8.96 -19.20 -15.16
CA TYR A 67 9.41 -20.38 -14.40
C TYR A 67 8.48 -21.59 -14.57
N THR A 68 7.17 -21.36 -14.67
CA THR A 68 6.20 -22.46 -14.76
C THR A 68 6.31 -23.24 -16.08
N PRO A 69 6.02 -24.56 -16.05
CA PRO A 69 6.11 -25.39 -17.25
C PRO A 69 4.94 -25.16 -18.21
N ASN A 70 3.77 -24.78 -17.68
CA ASN A 70 2.50 -24.70 -18.41
C ASN A 70 1.72 -23.43 -17.98
N ALA A 71 0.95 -22.83 -18.89
CA ALA A 71 0.11 -21.66 -18.59
C ALA A 71 -0.97 -21.94 -17.52
N VAL A 72 -1.57 -23.14 -17.54
CA VAL A 72 -2.57 -23.56 -16.54
C VAL A 72 -1.97 -23.61 -15.12
N PHE A 73 -0.71 -24.01 -15.00
CA PHE A 73 -0.04 -24.03 -13.70
C PHE A 73 0.29 -22.60 -13.23
N ALA A 74 0.73 -21.72 -14.14
CA ALA A 74 0.91 -20.29 -13.85
C ALA A 74 -0.38 -19.63 -13.33
N SER A 75 -1.54 -19.92 -13.95
CA SER A 75 -2.82 -19.35 -13.51
C SER A 75 -3.26 -19.82 -12.11
N LEU A 76 -2.81 -20.99 -11.66
CA LEU A 76 -3.10 -21.48 -10.30
C LEU A 76 -2.14 -20.89 -9.26
N VAL A 77 -0.86 -20.71 -9.61
CA VAL A 77 0.17 -20.20 -8.69
C VAL A 77 0.06 -18.69 -8.51
N ASN A 78 -0.27 -17.94 -9.56
CA ASN A 78 -0.31 -16.48 -9.52
C ASN A 78 -1.25 -15.93 -8.42
N PRO A 79 -2.52 -16.37 -8.31
CA PRO A 79 -3.42 -15.92 -7.26
C PRO A 79 -2.89 -16.24 -5.85
N LEU A 80 -2.24 -17.39 -5.66
CA LEU A 80 -1.69 -17.80 -4.37
C LEU A 80 -0.55 -16.87 -3.93
N VAL A 81 0.36 -16.53 -4.85
CA VAL A 81 1.47 -15.60 -4.58
C VAL A 81 0.94 -14.19 -4.29
N ILE A 82 0.08 -13.66 -5.16
CA ILE A 82 -0.46 -12.30 -5.00
C ILE A 82 -1.28 -12.17 -3.72
N THR A 83 -2.16 -13.13 -3.44
CA THR A 83 -3.00 -13.10 -2.22
C THR A 83 -2.13 -13.15 -0.96
N THR A 84 -1.08 -13.97 -0.95
CA THR A 84 -0.15 -14.02 0.18
C THR A 84 0.53 -12.67 0.38
N LEU A 85 1.10 -12.08 -0.67
CA LEU A 85 1.76 -10.78 -0.58
C LEU A 85 0.81 -9.69 -0.09
N VAL A 86 -0.37 -9.55 -0.73
CA VAL A 86 -1.40 -8.58 -0.32
C VAL A 86 -1.85 -8.79 1.14
N SER A 87 -1.85 -10.02 1.65
CA SER A 87 -2.20 -10.30 3.05
C SER A 87 -1.19 -9.74 4.05
N PHE A 88 0.07 -9.61 3.66
CA PHE A 88 1.15 -9.11 4.51
C PHE A 88 1.53 -7.64 4.23
N CYS A 89 0.74 -6.92 3.41
CA CYS A 89 1.02 -5.53 3.05
C CYS A 89 0.90 -4.51 4.21
N GLY A 90 0.52 -4.92 5.42
CA GLY A 90 0.44 -4.03 6.59
C GLY A 90 -0.85 -3.23 6.72
N VAL A 91 -1.71 -3.20 5.69
CA VAL A 91 -3.00 -2.50 5.72
C VAL A 91 -4.13 -3.43 6.16
N MET A 92 -4.14 -4.69 5.70
CA MET A 92 -5.14 -5.68 6.15
C MET A 92 -4.88 -6.17 7.57
N VAL A 93 -3.61 -6.36 7.92
CA VAL A 93 -3.16 -6.67 9.28
C VAL A 93 -2.07 -5.65 9.64
N PRO A 94 -2.29 -4.79 10.63
CA PRO A 94 -1.31 -3.79 11.03
C PRO A 94 -0.03 -4.45 11.53
N TYR A 95 1.11 -3.79 11.33
CA TYR A 95 2.45 -4.30 11.64
C TYR A 95 2.57 -4.89 13.06
N SER A 96 1.90 -4.28 14.04
CA SER A 96 1.91 -4.73 15.45
C SER A 96 1.23 -6.07 15.67
N GLN A 97 0.24 -6.44 14.84
CA GLN A 97 -0.55 -7.67 14.93
C GLN A 97 0.01 -8.81 14.08
N ILE A 98 1.00 -8.55 13.22
CA ILE A 98 1.66 -9.61 12.46
C ILE A 98 2.55 -10.45 13.39
N GLU A 99 2.42 -11.78 13.29
CA GLU A 99 3.23 -12.73 14.05
C GLU A 99 4.73 -12.43 13.88
N PRO A 100 5.54 -12.44 14.96
CA PRO A 100 6.93 -11.95 14.93
C PRO A 100 7.77 -12.60 13.83
N PHE A 101 7.57 -13.89 13.53
CA PHE A 101 8.28 -14.56 12.45
C PHE A 101 8.10 -13.87 11.10
N TRP A 102 6.87 -13.59 10.68
CA TRP A 102 6.58 -12.96 9.38
C TRP A 102 6.87 -11.46 9.39
N ARG A 103 6.68 -10.82 10.54
CA ARG A 103 6.85 -9.37 10.72
C ARG A 103 8.24 -8.86 10.35
N TYR A 104 9.30 -9.62 10.63
CA TYR A 104 10.68 -9.14 10.43
C TYR A 104 11.20 -9.24 8.98
N TRP A 105 10.56 -10.02 8.10
CA TRP A 105 11.06 -10.21 6.74
C TRP A 105 9.99 -10.08 5.68
N MET A 106 8.82 -10.71 5.85
CA MET A 106 7.76 -10.70 4.84
C MET A 106 7.23 -9.29 4.62
N TYR A 107 7.00 -8.55 5.70
CA TYR A 107 6.54 -7.17 5.66
C TYR A 107 7.45 -6.25 4.81
N TYR A 108 8.77 -6.43 4.93
CA TYR A 108 9.75 -5.58 4.23
C TYR A 108 10.08 -6.04 2.81
N ILE A 109 9.90 -7.33 2.51
CA ILE A 109 10.10 -7.91 1.17
C ILE A 109 8.87 -7.69 0.28
N ASP A 110 7.69 -7.54 0.87
CA ASP A 110 6.46 -7.35 0.14
C ASP A 110 6.41 -5.97 -0.55
N PRO A 111 6.41 -5.91 -1.90
CA PRO A 111 6.28 -4.64 -2.61
C PRO A 111 4.89 -4.00 -2.42
N PHE A 112 3.85 -4.78 -2.10
CA PHE A 112 2.51 -4.26 -1.87
C PHE A 112 2.42 -3.45 -0.57
N ASN A 113 3.29 -3.71 0.41
CA ASN A 113 3.40 -2.88 1.60
C ASN A 113 3.71 -1.42 1.22
N TYR A 114 4.82 -1.21 0.51
CA TYR A 114 5.24 0.13 0.10
C TYR A 114 4.23 0.80 -0.85
N LEU A 115 3.62 0.01 -1.73
CA LEU A 115 2.60 0.48 -2.66
C LEU A 115 1.37 1.01 -1.92
N MET A 116 0.77 0.20 -1.03
CA MET A 116 -0.40 0.59 -0.27
C MET A 116 -0.10 1.74 0.69
N SER A 117 1.05 1.70 1.36
CA SER A 117 1.49 2.81 2.23
C SER A 117 1.63 4.13 1.46
N SER A 118 2.18 4.12 0.25
CA SER A 118 2.30 5.34 -0.57
C SER A 118 0.93 5.89 -0.97
N LEU A 119 0.01 5.02 -1.39
CA LEU A 119 -1.36 5.39 -1.75
C LEU A 119 -2.11 6.03 -0.58
N LEU A 120 -2.01 5.44 0.61
CA LEU A 120 -2.63 5.94 1.82
C LEU A 120 -2.07 7.32 2.20
N VAL A 121 -0.75 7.47 2.25
CA VAL A 121 -0.13 8.78 2.59
C VAL A 121 -0.54 9.87 1.61
N PHE A 122 -0.57 9.60 0.30
CA PHE A 122 -0.98 10.61 -0.68
C PHE A 122 -2.46 10.97 -0.63
N THR A 123 -3.33 10.12 -0.10
CA THR A 123 -4.79 10.36 -0.11
C THR A 123 -5.33 10.89 1.21
N THR A 124 -4.78 10.44 2.34
CA THR A 124 -5.37 10.68 3.66
C THR A 124 -4.54 11.52 4.61
N TRP A 125 -3.25 11.76 4.35
CA TRP A 125 -2.36 12.45 5.31
C TRP A 125 -2.90 13.80 5.80
N ASP A 126 -3.26 14.69 4.87
CA ASP A 126 -3.73 16.06 5.17
C ASP A 126 -5.26 16.16 5.31
N LYS A 127 -5.98 15.04 5.46
CA LYS A 127 -7.44 15.07 5.56
C LYS A 127 -7.88 15.29 7.02
N PRO A 128 -8.70 16.32 7.31
CA PRO A 128 -9.30 16.48 8.64
C PRO A 128 -10.33 15.37 8.86
N VAL A 129 -10.33 14.81 10.07
CA VAL A 129 -11.29 13.78 10.49
C VAL A 129 -12.42 14.46 11.26
N HIS A 130 -13.66 14.23 10.81
CA HIS A 130 -14.86 14.70 11.49
C HIS A 130 -15.68 13.48 11.93
N CYS A 131 -15.61 13.14 13.22
CA CYS A 131 -16.36 12.02 13.77
C CYS A 131 -17.87 12.28 13.71
N LYS A 132 -18.63 11.25 13.33
CA LYS A 132 -20.10 11.23 13.48
C LYS A 132 -20.48 10.91 14.94
N PRO A 133 -21.71 11.23 15.38
CA PRO A 133 -22.15 10.95 16.75
C PRO A 133 -21.95 9.48 17.19
N GLU A 134 -22.03 8.54 16.26
CA GLU A 134 -21.85 7.10 16.50
C GLU A 134 -20.37 6.67 16.66
N GLU A 135 -19.43 7.49 16.18
CA GLU A 135 -17.98 7.26 16.23
C GLU A 135 -17.33 7.96 17.43
N LEU A 136 -18.11 8.72 18.19
CA LEU A 136 -17.63 9.42 19.37
C LEU A 136 -17.50 8.44 20.53
N ALA A 137 -16.33 8.46 21.17
CA ALA A 137 -16.18 7.85 22.47
C ALA A 137 -16.89 8.75 23.49
N VAL A 138 -17.93 8.20 24.13
CA VAL A 138 -18.73 8.86 25.15
C VAL A 138 -18.39 8.28 26.51
N PHE A 139 -18.02 9.15 27.45
CA PHE A 139 -17.79 8.76 28.84
C PHE A 139 -18.05 9.93 29.79
N ASP A 140 -18.23 9.65 31.08
CA ASP A 140 -18.38 10.66 32.12
C ASP A 140 -17.06 10.89 32.87
N PRO A 141 -16.67 12.16 33.13
CA PRO A 141 -15.45 12.49 33.84
C PRO A 141 -15.57 12.22 35.34
N ALA A 142 -14.45 12.32 36.07
CA ALA A 142 -14.47 12.20 37.53
C ALA A 142 -15.31 13.33 38.19
N PRO A 143 -15.91 13.09 39.37
CA PRO A 143 -16.75 14.10 40.04
C PRO A 143 -15.99 15.41 40.26
N ASN A 144 -16.63 16.55 39.94
CA ASN A 144 -16.08 17.91 40.01
C ASN A 144 -14.95 18.24 39.01
N GLN A 145 -14.83 17.51 37.90
CA GLN A 145 -13.93 17.86 36.80
C GLN A 145 -14.70 18.07 35.50
N THR A 146 -14.22 19.00 34.68
CA THR A 146 -14.70 19.17 33.30
C THR A 146 -14.09 18.13 32.37
N CYS A 147 -14.73 17.85 31.23
CA CYS A 147 -14.19 16.96 30.20
C CYS A 147 -12.77 17.38 29.75
N GLY A 148 -12.54 18.70 29.62
CA GLY A 148 -11.23 19.24 29.27
C GLY A 148 -10.16 18.96 30.34
N GLU A 149 -10.47 19.22 31.61
CA GLU A 149 -9.52 18.97 32.72
C GLU A 149 -9.19 17.49 32.89
N TYR A 150 -10.16 16.61 32.66
CA TYR A 150 -9.93 15.17 32.75
C TYR A 150 -9.02 14.65 31.62
N LEU A 151 -9.18 15.19 30.41
CA LEU A 151 -8.44 14.74 29.23
C LEU A 151 -7.11 15.44 29.00
N ASP A 152 -6.82 16.55 29.68
CA ASP A 152 -5.60 17.35 29.49
C ASP A 152 -4.32 16.48 29.61
N MET A 153 -4.22 15.66 30.67
CA MET A 153 -3.11 14.72 30.86
C MET A 153 -3.05 13.63 29.77
N TYR A 154 -4.20 13.19 29.25
CA TYR A 154 -4.26 12.18 28.20
C TYR A 154 -3.84 12.76 26.84
N GLN A 155 -4.28 13.98 26.54
CA GLN A 155 -3.94 14.72 25.33
C GLN A 155 -2.47 15.16 25.29
N LEU A 156 -1.78 15.24 26.43
CA LEU A 156 -0.33 15.46 26.48
C LEU A 156 0.50 14.20 26.16
N GLY A 157 -0.11 13.01 26.22
CA GLY A 157 0.58 11.73 26.07
C GLY A 157 0.07 10.89 24.91
N MET A 158 -0.65 9.82 25.23
CA MET A 158 -1.14 8.85 24.24
C MET A 158 -2.32 9.36 23.40
N GLY A 159 -2.98 10.43 23.84
CA GLY A 159 -4.19 10.99 23.26
C GLY A 159 -4.00 12.27 22.46
N VAL A 160 -2.77 12.65 22.09
CA VAL A 160 -2.48 13.90 21.33
C VAL A 160 -3.33 14.00 20.06
N ALA A 161 -3.63 12.86 19.44
CA ALA A 161 -4.45 12.76 18.24
C ALA A 161 -5.96 12.93 18.48
N THR A 162 -6.42 13.04 19.73
CA THR A 162 -7.85 13.07 20.05
C THR A 162 -8.41 14.48 20.07
N SER A 163 -9.62 14.65 19.51
CA SER A 163 -10.34 15.92 19.50
C SER A 163 -11.52 15.86 20.47
N LEU A 164 -11.55 16.76 21.46
CA LEU A 164 -12.69 16.93 22.36
C LEU A 164 -13.66 17.97 21.80
N LEU A 165 -14.94 17.61 21.70
CA LEU A 165 -15.97 18.51 21.16
C LEU A 165 -16.63 19.39 22.22
N ASN A 166 -16.69 18.94 23.48
CA ASN A 166 -17.36 19.63 24.59
C ASN A 166 -16.43 19.77 25.81
N PRO A 167 -15.51 20.75 25.82
CA PRO A 167 -14.54 20.92 26.92
C PRO A 167 -15.18 21.35 28.24
N ASP A 168 -16.27 22.12 28.20
CA ASP A 168 -16.89 22.76 29.37
C ASP A 168 -17.93 21.87 30.10
N ASP A 169 -18.33 20.76 29.48
CA ASP A 169 -19.34 19.86 30.05
C ASP A 169 -18.75 18.99 31.18
N THR A 170 -19.61 18.59 32.11
CA THR A 170 -19.29 17.70 33.24
C THR A 170 -19.93 16.32 33.12
N THR A 171 -20.64 16.07 32.02
CA THR A 171 -21.35 14.82 31.69
C THR A 171 -21.30 14.62 30.17
N ASP A 172 -21.32 13.37 29.70
CA ASP A 172 -21.35 13.04 28.26
C ASP A 172 -20.16 13.64 27.48
N CYS A 173 -18.92 13.40 27.91
CA CYS A 173 -17.73 13.86 27.19
C CYS A 173 -17.62 13.15 25.84
N ARG A 174 -17.56 13.93 24.77
CA ARG A 174 -17.55 13.44 23.39
C ARG A 174 -16.17 13.60 22.77
N VAL A 175 -15.46 12.50 22.63
CA VAL A 175 -14.09 12.46 22.09
C VAL A 175 -14.06 11.79 20.74
N CYS A 176 -13.49 12.48 19.76
CA CYS A 176 -13.11 11.93 18.47
C CYS A 176 -11.68 11.37 18.55
N GLN A 177 -11.49 10.13 18.12
CA GLN A 177 -10.22 9.40 18.28
C GLN A 177 -9.07 9.99 17.45
N TYR A 178 -9.38 10.65 16.33
CA TYR A 178 -8.40 11.21 15.41
C TYR A 178 -8.80 12.64 15.00
N THR A 179 -7.84 13.55 14.93
CA THR A 179 -8.03 14.92 14.41
C THR A 179 -7.71 14.97 12.91
N GLU A 180 -6.64 14.30 12.50
CA GLU A 180 -6.14 14.26 11.13
C GLU A 180 -5.91 12.82 10.67
N GLY A 181 -6.00 12.59 9.35
CA GLY A 181 -5.74 11.27 8.78
C GLY A 181 -4.30 10.79 9.00
N GLY A 182 -3.34 11.70 9.18
CA GLY A 182 -1.98 11.36 9.61
C GLY A 182 -1.92 10.61 10.95
N ASP A 183 -2.81 10.92 11.89
CA ASP A 183 -2.85 10.22 13.18
C ASP A 183 -3.32 8.77 13.05
N TYR A 184 -4.27 8.53 12.14
CA TYR A 184 -4.66 7.18 11.78
C TYR A 184 -3.49 6.43 11.12
N LEU A 185 -2.77 7.06 10.18
CA LEU A 185 -1.65 6.43 9.47
C LEU A 185 -0.48 6.06 10.40
N ARG A 186 -0.24 6.82 11.47
CA ARG A 186 0.76 6.48 12.49
C ARG A 186 0.51 5.12 13.14
N THR A 187 -0.76 4.72 13.29
CA THR A 187 -1.11 3.38 13.81
C THR A 187 -0.72 2.24 12.87
N LEU A 188 -0.55 2.54 11.57
CA LEU A 188 -0.13 1.61 10.53
C LEU A 188 1.39 1.66 10.25
N ASN A 189 2.19 2.16 11.20
CA ASN A 189 3.65 2.30 11.05
C ASN A 189 4.07 3.31 9.96
N LEU A 190 3.25 4.34 9.72
CA LEU A 190 3.52 5.44 8.79
C LEU A 190 3.62 6.77 9.54
N GLU A 191 4.82 7.10 9.97
CA GLU A 191 5.06 8.19 10.94
C GLU A 191 5.11 9.59 10.33
N GLU A 192 5.52 9.70 9.06
CA GLU A 192 5.73 10.99 8.39
C GLU A 192 5.20 11.02 6.96
N ARG A 193 4.85 12.22 6.49
CA ARG A 193 4.38 12.48 5.12
C ARG A 193 5.39 12.07 4.04
N TYR A 194 6.69 12.19 4.32
CA TYR A 194 7.74 11.84 3.37
C TYR A 194 7.76 10.33 3.02
N TYR A 195 7.18 9.47 3.86
CA TYR A 195 7.06 8.05 3.58
C TYR A 195 6.28 7.77 2.28
N GLY A 196 5.39 8.68 1.84
CA GLY A 196 4.67 8.54 0.58
C GLY A 196 5.62 8.40 -0.62
N TRP A 197 6.48 9.40 -0.84
CA TRP A 197 7.45 9.40 -1.93
C TRP A 197 8.60 8.41 -1.72
N LYS A 198 9.06 8.23 -0.48
CA LYS A 198 10.06 7.21 -0.15
C LYS A 198 9.59 5.82 -0.57
N ASN A 199 8.37 5.44 -0.16
CA ASN A 199 7.81 4.13 -0.45
C ASN A 199 7.49 3.98 -1.94
N ALA A 200 6.97 5.02 -2.60
CA ALA A 200 6.78 5.02 -4.05
C ALA A 200 8.11 4.76 -4.80
N GLY A 201 9.22 5.37 -4.36
CA GLY A 201 10.55 5.11 -4.91
C GLY A 201 11.02 3.67 -4.70
N ILE A 202 10.74 3.09 -3.53
CA ILE A 202 11.03 1.67 -3.25
C ILE A 202 10.25 0.74 -4.19
N VAL A 203 8.98 1.05 -4.50
CA VAL A 203 8.20 0.28 -5.48
C VAL A 203 8.87 0.29 -6.86
N VAL A 204 9.39 1.43 -7.33
CA VAL A 204 10.12 1.48 -8.61
C VAL A 204 11.31 0.53 -8.61
N VAL A 205 12.07 0.48 -7.51
CA VAL A 205 13.21 -0.44 -7.36
C VAL A 205 12.74 -1.89 -7.43
N PHE A 206 11.62 -2.23 -6.76
CA PHE A 206 11.03 -3.57 -6.86
C PHE A 206 10.56 -3.92 -8.27
N VAL A 207 9.91 -3.00 -8.98
CA VAL A 207 9.47 -3.21 -10.37
C VAL A 207 10.66 -3.54 -11.27
N ILE A 208 11.71 -2.71 -11.22
CA ILE A 208 12.94 -2.93 -12.00
C ILE A 208 13.61 -4.25 -11.58
N GLY A 209 13.66 -4.53 -10.28
CA GLY A 209 14.23 -5.75 -9.72
C GLY A 209 13.52 -7.01 -10.22
N ILE A 210 12.18 -7.03 -10.19
CA ILE A 210 11.36 -8.17 -10.63
C ILE A 210 11.46 -8.35 -12.15
N TYR A 211 11.42 -7.28 -12.95
CA TYR A 211 11.73 -7.41 -14.38
C TYR A 211 13.13 -7.98 -14.61
N GLY A 212 14.13 -7.57 -13.82
CA GLY A 212 15.46 -8.16 -13.82
C GLY A 212 15.44 -9.67 -13.50
N LEU A 213 14.61 -10.09 -12.54
CA LEU A 213 14.40 -11.51 -12.23
C LEU A 213 13.76 -12.28 -13.39
N VAL A 214 12.85 -11.67 -14.16
CA VAL A 214 12.30 -12.30 -15.39
C VAL A 214 13.43 -12.63 -16.37
N PHE A 215 14.36 -11.70 -16.61
CA PHE A 215 15.54 -11.96 -17.45
C PHE A 215 16.42 -13.08 -16.89
N LEU A 216 16.65 -13.10 -15.57
CA LEU A 216 17.43 -14.13 -14.91
C LEU A 216 16.76 -15.52 -15.04
N MET A 217 15.46 -15.61 -14.78
CA MET A 217 14.71 -16.86 -14.87
C MET A 217 14.66 -17.41 -16.30
N MET A 218 14.48 -16.55 -17.29
CA MET A 218 14.54 -16.94 -18.70
C MET A 218 15.93 -17.48 -19.07
N LYS A 219 17.01 -16.85 -18.59
CA LYS A 219 18.38 -17.34 -18.79
C LYS A 219 18.60 -18.72 -18.17
N LEU A 220 18.09 -18.96 -16.97
CA LEU A 220 18.18 -20.25 -16.26
C LEU A 220 17.40 -21.35 -17.00
N ARG A 221 16.16 -21.06 -17.42
CA ARG A 221 15.32 -22.00 -18.18
C ARG A 221 16.00 -22.42 -19.49
N THR A 222 16.58 -21.46 -20.22
CA THR A 222 17.27 -21.76 -21.49
C THR A 222 18.47 -22.70 -21.29
N LYS A 223 19.20 -22.59 -20.17
CA LYS A 223 20.28 -23.53 -19.83
C LYS A 223 19.75 -24.92 -19.47
N ALA A 224 18.66 -25.00 -18.71
CA ALA A 224 18.04 -26.27 -18.35
C ALA A 224 17.52 -27.03 -19.59
N THR A 225 16.86 -26.34 -20.53
CA THR A 225 16.43 -26.93 -21.81
C THR A 225 17.60 -27.43 -22.66
N LYS A 226 18.75 -26.74 -22.65
CA LYS A 226 19.96 -27.21 -23.32
C LYS A 226 20.55 -28.45 -22.66
N LYS A 227 20.52 -28.54 -21.32
CA LYS A 227 21.06 -29.69 -20.57
C LYS A 227 20.19 -30.94 -20.69
N ALA A 228 18.87 -30.80 -20.85
CA ALA A 228 17.95 -31.92 -21.06
C ALA A 228 18.01 -32.53 -22.48
N LYS A 229 18.71 -31.88 -23.41
CA LYS A 229 18.83 -32.32 -24.81
C LYS A 229 20.22 -32.90 -25.16
N SER A 230 21.12 -32.96 -24.17
CA SER A 230 22.45 -33.60 -24.25
C SER A 230 22.44 -34.89 -23.46
#